data_AF-A0AAI9YDK9-F1
#
_entry.id   AF-A0AAI9YDK9-F1
#
_cell.length_a   1.000
_cell.length_b   1.000
_cell.length_c   1.000
_cell.angle_alpha   90.00
_cell.angle_beta   90.00
_cell.angle_gamma   90.00
#
_symmetry.space_group_name_H-M   'P 1'
#
loop_
_entity.id
_entity.type
_entity.pdbx_description
1 polymer ?
#
loop_
_entity_poly.entity_id
_entity_poly.type
_entity_poly.pdbx_seq_one_letter_code
_entity_poly.pdbx_strand_id
1 'polypeptide(L)'
;MPITACHNSRVKFIIVNQQDLTPETPAEGAYRVFDNQANAIATWDTSTDRNPGRERVGMWILIARWLKKNPDNVELRQSLEKYYTYVSTKLQEENGFVRDRPIGMDGSKKRLYNWPWVLQFRITVAALDPNLTGTVAEKTPLERFMLTLENFYAEGGGALYAIGLPILESLRALEKHGNEEWLERAKELFLTHGENIAKRGLDYPSFEVNFEQSIVAPAAVMLLELWRYTGNDKWLDAGKLHLDTLLLFAGKQPDYRLHDVAIRHWDGYWFGKDRMWGDKFPHYWSTLNGIALHHYGKGLQNDTQGEVAAALKAANGIIRNNLALFEADGRASCAYIYLPDLRQRPSWELQRSLRK
;
A
#
# COMPACT_ATOMS: atom_id res chain seq x y z
N MET A 1 0.00 -0.49 24.72
CA MET A 1 1.39 -0.24 24.28
C MET A 1 1.47 1.15 23.62
N PRO A 2 2.52 1.95 23.87
CA PRO A 2 2.73 3.20 23.14
C PRO A 2 2.91 2.94 21.64
N ILE A 3 2.27 3.75 20.78
CA ILE A 3 2.31 3.59 19.31
C ILE A 3 3.76 3.53 18.78
N THR A 4 4.64 4.36 19.33
CA THR A 4 6.06 4.40 18.96
C THR A 4 6.78 3.07 19.24
N ALA A 5 6.45 2.39 20.36
CA ALA A 5 7.05 1.11 20.69
C ALA A 5 6.61 0.01 19.71
N CYS A 6 5.32 0.03 19.33
CA CYS A 6 4.77 -0.89 18.32
C CYS A 6 5.45 -0.74 16.95
N HIS A 7 5.68 0.49 16.50
CA HIS A 7 6.38 0.74 15.22
C HIS A 7 7.83 0.23 15.25
N ASN A 8 8.56 0.50 16.34
CA ASN A 8 9.95 0.08 16.48
C ASN A 8 10.09 -1.45 16.50
N SER A 9 9.26 -2.14 17.27
CA SER A 9 9.24 -3.61 17.28
C SER A 9 8.91 -4.15 15.89
N ARG A 10 7.93 -3.57 15.19
CA ARG A 10 7.51 -4.06 13.87
C ARG A 10 8.61 -3.92 12.81
N VAL A 11 9.26 -2.76 12.69
CA VAL A 11 10.34 -2.58 11.70
C VAL A 11 11.52 -3.48 11.98
N LYS A 12 11.89 -3.65 13.27
CA LYS A 12 12.94 -4.58 13.68
C LYS A 12 12.57 -6.03 13.35
N PHE A 13 11.33 -6.43 13.62
CA PHE A 13 10.87 -7.79 13.30
C PHE A 13 10.98 -8.07 11.80
N ILE A 14 10.62 -7.11 10.94
CA ILE A 14 10.69 -7.28 9.49
C ILE A 14 12.12 -7.56 9.03
N ILE A 15 13.09 -6.72 9.42
CA ILE A 15 14.45 -6.84 8.90
C ILE A 15 15.17 -8.08 9.46
N VAL A 16 14.82 -8.51 10.68
CA VAL A 16 15.44 -9.68 11.33
C VAL A 16 14.82 -10.99 10.86
N ASN A 17 13.50 -11.05 10.74
CA ASN A 17 12.78 -12.32 10.56
C ASN A 17 12.13 -12.47 9.18
N GLN A 18 11.89 -11.37 8.46
CA GLN A 18 11.15 -11.38 7.21
C GLN A 18 11.97 -10.98 6.00
N GLN A 19 13.22 -10.55 6.15
CA GLN A 19 14.12 -10.34 5.02
C GLN A 19 14.80 -11.66 4.66
N ASP A 20 14.61 -12.11 3.42
CA ASP A 20 15.30 -13.28 2.90
C ASP A 20 16.70 -12.89 2.47
N LEU A 21 17.71 -13.47 3.14
CA LEU A 21 19.12 -13.23 2.85
C LEU A 21 19.79 -14.47 2.26
N THR A 22 18.99 -15.42 1.76
CA THR A 22 19.51 -16.64 1.15
C THR A 22 20.18 -16.29 -0.19
N PRO A 23 21.51 -16.45 -0.31
CA PRO A 23 22.25 -16.01 -1.48
C PRO A 23 21.84 -16.80 -2.72
N GLU A 24 21.96 -16.16 -3.88
CA GLU A 24 21.74 -16.78 -5.20
C GLU A 24 20.30 -17.32 -5.41
N THR A 25 19.35 -16.86 -4.61
CA THR A 25 17.93 -17.19 -4.79
C THR A 25 17.17 -16.08 -5.50
N PRO A 26 16.07 -16.40 -6.22
CA PRO A 26 15.18 -15.37 -6.78
C PRO A 26 14.65 -14.38 -5.74
N ALA A 27 14.63 -14.75 -4.45
CA ALA A 27 14.09 -13.95 -3.36
C ALA A 27 15.16 -13.23 -2.52
N GLU A 28 16.44 -13.30 -2.90
CA GLU A 28 17.52 -12.65 -2.15
C GLU A 28 17.28 -11.14 -1.99
N GLY A 29 17.25 -10.68 -0.73
CA GLY A 29 16.97 -9.30 -0.33
C GLY A 29 15.48 -9.00 -0.12
N ALA A 30 14.56 -9.89 -0.48
CA ALA A 30 13.12 -9.65 -0.42
C ALA A 30 12.57 -9.68 1.00
N TYR A 31 11.58 -8.82 1.28
CA TYR A 31 10.70 -9.02 2.43
C TYR A 31 9.59 -10.02 2.10
N ARG A 32 9.49 -11.09 2.89
CA ARG A 32 8.62 -12.23 2.62
C ARG A 32 7.52 -12.40 3.66
N VAL A 33 6.51 -13.15 3.27
CA VAL A 33 5.49 -13.66 4.18
C VAL A 33 6.16 -14.48 5.27
N PHE A 34 5.75 -14.25 6.50
CA PHE A 34 6.20 -14.97 7.68
C PHE A 34 5.07 -15.84 8.22
N ASP A 35 5.44 -16.97 8.80
CA ASP A 35 4.53 -17.89 9.46
C ASP A 35 4.79 -17.80 10.97
N ASN A 36 3.94 -17.05 11.70
CA ASN A 36 4.17 -16.86 13.13
C ASN A 36 4.09 -18.17 13.94
N GLN A 37 3.40 -19.20 13.45
CA GLN A 37 3.31 -20.48 14.15
C GLN A 37 4.58 -21.31 13.96
N ALA A 38 5.09 -21.36 12.73
CA ALA A 38 6.35 -22.05 12.42
C ALA A 38 7.59 -21.24 12.83
N ASN A 39 7.39 -19.95 13.13
CA ASN A 39 8.45 -18.98 13.41
C ASN A 39 9.52 -18.94 12.31
N ALA A 40 9.08 -18.93 11.05
CA ALA A 40 9.95 -18.94 9.88
C ALA A 40 9.32 -18.21 8.70
N ILE A 41 10.14 -17.85 7.70
CA ILE A 41 9.65 -17.40 6.39
C ILE A 41 8.79 -18.49 5.77
N ALA A 42 7.62 -18.11 5.24
CA ALA A 42 6.69 -19.05 4.63
C ALA A 42 7.29 -19.65 3.34
N THR A 43 7.39 -20.97 3.31
CA THR A 43 7.84 -21.78 2.15
C THR A 43 6.68 -22.40 1.37
N TRP A 44 5.47 -22.34 1.92
CA TRP A 44 4.25 -22.88 1.33
C TRP A 44 3.55 -21.84 0.44
N ASP A 45 2.92 -22.31 -0.66
CA ASP A 45 2.06 -21.52 -1.55
C ASP A 45 2.68 -20.21 -2.08
N THR A 46 3.99 -20.22 -2.34
CA THR A 46 4.73 -19.04 -2.81
C THR A 46 4.48 -18.69 -4.28
N SER A 47 3.64 -19.45 -4.98
CA SER A 47 3.29 -19.22 -6.40
C SER A 47 2.07 -18.31 -6.61
N THR A 48 1.36 -17.94 -5.53
CA THR A 48 0.11 -17.15 -5.55
C THR A 48 0.28 -15.78 -4.86
N ASP A 49 -0.70 -15.32 -4.09
CA ASP A 49 -0.70 -14.05 -3.32
C ASP A 49 0.27 -14.04 -2.13
N ARG A 50 1.12 -15.07 -1.99
CA ARG A 50 2.11 -15.19 -0.91
C ARG A 50 3.55 -15.16 -1.45
N ASN A 51 3.72 -14.80 -2.71
CA ASN A 51 5.03 -14.68 -3.35
C ASN A 51 5.86 -13.48 -2.81
N PRO A 52 7.18 -13.41 -3.06
CA PRO A 52 8.07 -12.33 -2.59
C PRO A 52 7.89 -10.94 -3.24
N GLY A 53 6.86 -10.74 -4.06
CA GLY A 53 6.45 -9.46 -4.67
C GLY A 53 5.03 -9.04 -4.22
N ARG A 54 4.27 -8.43 -5.14
CA ARG A 54 2.91 -7.89 -4.91
C ARG A 54 2.82 -7.05 -3.62
N GLU A 55 1.85 -7.31 -2.75
CA GLU A 55 1.57 -6.50 -1.55
C GLU A 55 2.72 -6.51 -0.54
N ARG A 56 3.68 -7.45 -0.61
CA ARG A 56 4.86 -7.46 0.27
C ARG A 56 5.76 -6.25 0.02
N VAL A 57 5.65 -5.63 -1.16
CA VAL A 57 6.20 -4.31 -1.43
C VAL A 57 5.72 -3.28 -0.39
N GLY A 58 4.52 -3.40 0.20
CA GLY A 58 4.10 -2.51 1.29
C GLY A 58 5.02 -2.50 2.53
N MET A 59 5.78 -3.57 2.79
CA MET A 59 6.64 -3.66 3.99
C MET A 59 7.79 -2.67 3.96
N TRP A 60 8.33 -2.36 2.78
CA TRP A 60 9.42 -1.38 2.68
C TRP A 60 8.89 0.04 2.96
N ILE A 61 7.63 0.37 2.60
CA ILE A 61 7.05 1.71 2.82
C ILE A 61 7.16 2.08 4.30
N LEU A 62 6.84 1.13 5.17
CA LEU A 62 6.95 1.29 6.61
C LEU A 62 8.40 1.56 7.03
N ILE A 63 9.36 0.77 6.53
CA ILE A 63 10.78 0.92 6.86
C ILE A 63 11.33 2.26 6.39
N ALA A 64 11.08 2.64 5.14
CA ALA A 64 11.59 3.88 4.58
C ALA A 64 10.99 5.12 5.25
N ARG A 65 9.67 5.11 5.55
CA ARG A 65 9.04 6.20 6.31
C ARG A 65 9.53 6.26 7.76
N TRP A 66 9.88 5.12 8.36
CA TRP A 66 10.50 5.08 9.68
C TRP A 66 11.92 5.65 9.65
N LEU A 67 12.73 5.27 8.66
CA LEU A 67 14.09 5.77 8.44
C LEU A 67 14.14 7.28 8.23
N LYS A 68 13.16 7.85 7.52
CA LYS A 68 13.03 9.31 7.36
C LYS A 68 12.98 10.06 8.71
N LYS A 69 12.45 9.41 9.76
CA LYS A 69 12.40 9.96 11.12
C LYS A 69 13.58 9.55 12.00
N ASN A 70 14.37 8.57 11.55
CA ASN A 70 15.49 7.97 12.29
C ASN A 70 16.65 7.71 11.32
N PRO A 71 17.25 8.76 10.73
CA PRO A 71 18.15 8.64 9.58
C PRO A 71 19.46 7.90 9.89
N ASP A 72 19.88 7.88 11.16
CA ASP A 72 21.14 7.31 11.64
C ASP A 72 21.08 5.80 11.89
N ASN A 73 19.91 5.16 11.69
CA ASN A 73 19.79 3.73 11.89
C ASN A 73 20.44 2.94 10.72
N VAL A 74 21.67 2.51 10.94
CA VAL A 74 22.49 1.79 9.95
C VAL A 74 21.89 0.44 9.57
N GLU A 75 21.36 -0.32 10.53
CA GLU A 75 20.82 -1.67 10.31
C GLU A 75 19.63 -1.64 9.34
N LEU A 76 18.66 -0.75 9.59
CA LEU A 76 17.49 -0.60 8.71
C LEU A 76 17.88 -0.03 7.35
N ARG A 77 18.88 0.85 7.29
CA ARG A 77 19.40 1.40 6.03
C ARG A 77 19.99 0.29 5.15
N GLN A 78 20.86 -0.54 5.71
CA GLN A 78 21.44 -1.69 5.00
C GLN A 78 20.37 -2.70 4.55
N SER A 79 19.38 -2.97 5.40
CA SER A 79 18.22 -3.79 5.04
C SER A 79 17.45 -3.20 3.85
N LEU A 80 17.20 -1.88 3.86
CA LEU A 80 16.52 -1.17 2.78
C LEU A 80 17.32 -1.19 1.47
N GLU A 81 18.65 -1.03 1.53
CA GLU A 81 19.53 -1.08 0.37
C GLU A 81 19.49 -2.47 -0.31
N LYS A 82 19.55 -3.55 0.46
CA LYS A 82 19.36 -4.92 -0.07
C LYS A 82 18.00 -5.08 -0.74
N TYR A 83 16.94 -4.56 -0.12
CA TYR A 83 15.60 -4.60 -0.69
C TYR A 83 15.48 -3.74 -1.96
N TYR A 84 16.18 -2.60 -2.02
CA TYR A 84 16.25 -1.75 -3.21
C TYR A 84 16.91 -2.46 -4.38
N THR A 85 18.02 -3.17 -4.12
CA THR A 85 18.67 -4.04 -5.11
C THR A 85 17.72 -5.13 -5.58
N TYR A 86 17.04 -5.81 -4.66
CA TYR A 86 16.04 -6.83 -4.98
C TYR A 86 14.94 -6.30 -5.91
N VAL A 87 14.25 -5.20 -5.55
CA VAL A 87 13.18 -4.64 -6.38
C VAL A 87 13.72 -4.24 -7.76
N SER A 88 14.90 -3.62 -7.81
CA SER A 88 15.47 -3.07 -9.04
C SER A 88 16.05 -4.10 -9.98
N THR A 89 16.33 -5.32 -9.51
CA THR A 89 16.98 -6.38 -10.32
C THR A 89 16.13 -7.63 -10.45
N LYS A 90 15.13 -7.83 -9.59
CA LYS A 90 14.28 -9.04 -9.58
C LYS A 90 12.81 -8.73 -9.85
N LEU A 91 12.28 -7.59 -9.41
CA LEU A 91 10.85 -7.24 -9.58
C LEU A 91 10.58 -6.19 -10.65
N GLN A 92 11.62 -5.56 -11.20
CA GLN A 92 11.48 -4.54 -12.21
C GLN A 92 12.45 -4.78 -13.36
N GLU A 93 11.93 -4.65 -14.58
CA GLU A 93 12.70 -4.66 -15.82
C GLU A 93 13.31 -3.28 -16.10
N GLU A 94 14.30 -3.22 -17.00
CA GLU A 94 14.98 -1.98 -17.34
C GLU A 94 14.06 -0.89 -17.91
N ASN A 95 13.01 -1.28 -18.62
CA ASN A 95 12.02 -0.37 -19.21
C ASN A 95 10.95 0.12 -18.20
N GLY A 96 11.08 -0.23 -16.92
CA GLY A 96 10.12 0.14 -15.87
C GLY A 96 8.98 -0.86 -15.64
N PHE A 97 8.89 -1.95 -16.42
CA PHE A 97 7.89 -2.99 -16.21
C PHE A 97 8.05 -3.66 -14.84
N VAL A 98 6.94 -3.82 -14.12
CA VAL A 98 6.91 -4.41 -12.77
C VAL A 98 6.33 -5.83 -12.82
N ARG A 99 7.12 -6.80 -12.37
CA ARG A 99 6.71 -8.21 -12.33
C ARG A 99 5.84 -8.51 -11.12
N ASP A 100 4.94 -9.49 -11.23
CA ASP A 100 4.16 -9.96 -10.07
C ASP A 100 4.93 -10.89 -9.14
N ARG A 101 6.08 -11.38 -9.58
CA ARG A 101 7.01 -12.27 -8.87
C ARG A 101 8.43 -12.05 -9.39
N PRO A 102 9.47 -12.38 -8.60
CA PRO A 102 10.84 -12.11 -9.00
C PRO A 102 11.29 -12.92 -10.23
N ILE A 103 12.22 -12.36 -11.00
CA ILE A 103 12.95 -13.08 -12.05
C ILE A 103 13.58 -14.35 -11.44
N GLY A 104 13.44 -15.47 -12.16
CA GLY A 104 13.83 -16.80 -11.67
C GLY A 104 12.69 -17.57 -10.98
N MET A 105 11.48 -17.00 -10.88
CA MET A 105 10.26 -17.75 -10.53
C MET A 105 9.30 -17.84 -11.73
N ASP A 106 8.82 -19.04 -12.01
CA ASP A 106 7.89 -19.31 -13.10
C ASP A 106 6.50 -18.72 -12.88
N GLY A 107 5.78 -18.51 -13.99
CA GLY A 107 4.37 -18.14 -13.98
C GLY A 107 4.10 -16.66 -13.72
N SER A 108 5.06 -15.78 -14.03
CA SER A 108 4.87 -14.33 -13.92
C SER A 108 3.71 -13.87 -14.79
N LYS A 109 2.84 -13.02 -14.25
CA LYS A 109 1.69 -12.45 -14.96
C LYS A 109 1.68 -10.94 -14.81
N LYS A 110 1.22 -10.25 -15.86
CA LYS A 110 0.96 -8.81 -15.75
C LYS A 110 -0.15 -8.57 -14.73
N ARG A 111 0.15 -7.78 -13.70
CA ARG A 111 -0.82 -7.32 -12.70
C ARG A 111 -0.56 -5.84 -12.39
N LEU A 112 -1.41 -4.97 -12.95
CA LEU A 112 -1.21 -3.52 -12.90
C LEU A 112 -1.20 -2.94 -11.47
N TYR A 113 -1.84 -3.59 -10.50
CA TYR A 113 -1.81 -3.20 -9.08
C TYR A 113 -0.41 -3.14 -8.46
N ASN A 114 0.58 -3.81 -9.05
CA ASN A 114 1.93 -3.83 -8.50
C ASN A 114 2.72 -2.54 -8.79
N TRP A 115 2.45 -1.84 -9.90
CA TRP A 115 3.17 -0.62 -10.30
C TRP A 115 3.02 0.50 -9.27
N PRO A 116 1.81 0.86 -8.79
CA PRO A 116 1.64 1.90 -7.78
C PRO A 116 2.52 1.73 -6.53
N TRP A 117 2.73 0.49 -6.08
CA TRP A 117 3.57 0.23 -4.91
C TRP A 117 5.06 0.41 -5.20
N VAL A 118 5.51 0.08 -6.42
CA VAL A 118 6.88 0.38 -6.87
C VAL A 118 7.05 1.87 -7.14
N LEU A 119 6.03 2.58 -7.63
CA LEU A 119 6.05 4.04 -7.78
C LEU A 119 6.22 4.73 -6.42
N GLN A 120 5.45 4.31 -5.42
CA GLN A 120 5.64 4.76 -4.03
C GLN A 120 7.07 4.48 -3.55
N PHE A 121 7.64 3.34 -3.94
CA PHE A 121 9.00 2.95 -3.60
C PHE A 121 10.03 3.93 -4.09
N ARG A 122 9.98 4.23 -5.37
CA ARG A 122 10.94 5.12 -5.99
C ARG A 122 10.90 6.52 -5.38
N ILE A 123 9.72 7.10 -5.16
CA ILE A 123 9.59 8.43 -4.55
C ILE A 123 10.07 8.46 -3.10
N THR A 124 9.70 7.47 -2.31
CA THR A 124 10.06 7.46 -0.90
C THR A 124 11.56 7.23 -0.72
N VAL A 125 12.18 6.36 -1.54
CA VAL A 125 13.63 6.17 -1.53
C VAL A 125 14.36 7.39 -2.06
N ALA A 126 13.86 8.07 -3.10
CA ALA A 126 14.42 9.35 -3.55
C ALA A 126 14.50 10.37 -2.41
N ALA A 127 13.48 10.43 -1.55
CA ALA A 127 13.45 11.33 -0.41
C ALA A 127 14.43 10.97 0.73
N LEU A 128 15.02 9.77 0.72
CA LEU A 128 16.05 9.33 1.68
C LEU A 128 17.48 9.62 1.19
N ASP A 129 17.64 10.04 -0.06
CA ASP A 129 18.91 10.33 -0.71
C ASP A 129 19.97 9.23 -0.47
N PRO A 130 19.71 7.97 -0.88
CA PRO A 130 20.61 6.88 -0.61
C PRO A 130 21.88 6.96 -1.48
N ASN A 131 23.01 6.57 -0.90
CA ASN A 131 24.24 6.36 -1.66
C ASN A 131 24.19 5.00 -2.39
N LEU A 132 23.58 4.98 -3.58
CA LEU A 132 23.44 3.77 -4.38
C LEU A 132 24.80 3.36 -4.97
N THR A 133 25.11 2.07 -4.88
CA THR A 133 26.35 1.49 -5.42
C THR A 133 26.05 0.24 -6.26
N GLY A 134 27.03 -0.21 -7.06
CA GLY A 134 26.91 -1.43 -7.86
C GLY A 134 25.88 -1.33 -8.99
N THR A 135 25.19 -2.45 -9.27
CA THR A 135 24.29 -2.61 -10.43
C THR A 135 23.06 -1.71 -10.43
N VAL A 136 22.77 -1.03 -9.32
CA VAL A 136 21.61 -0.14 -9.21
C VAL A 136 21.96 1.35 -9.27
N ALA A 137 23.25 1.69 -9.34
CA ALA A 137 23.74 3.06 -9.35
C ALA A 137 23.51 3.80 -10.68
N GLU A 138 23.28 3.07 -11.78
CA GLU A 138 23.13 3.65 -13.13
C GLU A 138 21.93 4.57 -13.31
N LYS A 139 20.88 4.38 -12.50
CA LYS A 139 19.64 5.18 -12.55
C LYS A 139 19.23 5.54 -11.14
N THR A 140 19.09 6.83 -10.89
CA THR A 140 18.57 7.40 -9.66
C THR A 140 17.15 6.88 -9.37
N PRO A 141 16.69 6.95 -8.12
CA PRO A 141 15.33 6.58 -7.79
C PRO A 141 14.27 7.34 -8.60
N LEU A 142 14.47 8.64 -8.89
CA LEU A 142 13.52 9.44 -9.68
C LEU A 142 13.50 9.08 -11.17
N GLU A 143 14.65 8.75 -11.78
CA GLU A 143 14.68 8.24 -13.16
C GLU A 143 13.90 6.92 -13.26
N ARG A 144 14.12 6.01 -12.30
CA ARG A 144 13.36 4.76 -12.22
C ARG A 144 11.88 5.01 -11.97
N PHE A 145 11.52 6.03 -11.18
CA PHE A 145 10.12 6.43 -11.01
C PHE A 145 9.49 6.78 -12.36
N MET A 146 10.12 7.64 -13.15
CA MET A 146 9.58 8.07 -14.45
C MET A 146 9.44 6.89 -15.42
N LEU A 147 10.45 6.03 -15.54
CA LEU A 147 10.36 4.81 -16.36
C LEU A 147 9.19 3.91 -15.93
N THR A 148 9.03 3.73 -14.61
CA THR A 148 7.92 2.93 -14.06
C THR A 148 6.56 3.58 -14.34
N LEU A 149 6.49 4.91 -14.26
CA LEU A 149 5.25 5.67 -14.43
C LEU A 149 4.78 5.57 -15.87
N GLU A 150 5.67 5.85 -16.82
CA GLU A 150 5.34 5.75 -18.24
C GLU A 150 4.98 4.33 -18.65
N ASN A 151 5.73 3.34 -18.15
CA ASN A 151 5.41 1.94 -18.39
C ASN A 151 4.04 1.55 -17.81
N PHE A 152 3.70 2.00 -16.59
CA PHE A 152 2.38 1.77 -15.99
C PHE A 152 1.26 2.22 -16.91
N TYR A 153 1.36 3.43 -17.47
CA TYR A 153 0.35 3.98 -18.37
C TYR A 153 0.34 3.30 -19.74
N ALA A 154 1.50 2.96 -20.30
CA ALA A 154 1.61 2.20 -21.55
C ALA A 154 0.98 0.81 -21.44
N GLU A 155 1.06 0.18 -20.26
CA GLU A 155 0.49 -1.14 -19.99
C GLU A 155 -1.03 -1.14 -19.69
N GLY A 156 -1.68 0.02 -19.76
CA GLY A 156 -3.12 0.20 -19.54
C GLY A 156 -3.50 0.78 -18.17
N GLY A 157 -2.53 1.29 -17.40
CA GLY A 157 -2.73 1.81 -16.04
C GLY A 157 -3.76 2.95 -15.93
N GLY A 158 -3.97 3.72 -17.00
CA GLY A 158 -4.91 4.86 -17.02
C GLY A 158 -6.39 4.49 -16.90
N ALA A 159 -6.74 3.20 -16.97
CA ALA A 159 -8.08 2.69 -16.70
C ALA A 159 -8.22 2.07 -15.30
N LEU A 160 -7.11 1.83 -14.58
CA LEU A 160 -7.11 1.12 -13.31
C LEU A 160 -7.55 2.01 -12.15
N TYR A 161 -8.35 1.46 -11.25
CA TYR A 161 -8.62 2.05 -9.94
C TYR A 161 -7.47 1.65 -8.99
N ALA A 162 -6.33 2.33 -9.15
CA ALA A 162 -5.04 1.91 -8.65
C ALA A 162 -4.85 2.18 -7.15
N ILE A 163 -4.76 1.13 -6.34
CA ILE A 163 -4.54 1.25 -4.89
C ILE A 163 -3.14 1.82 -4.62
N GLY A 164 -3.09 3.07 -4.14
CA GLY A 164 -1.85 3.73 -3.73
C GLY A 164 -1.04 4.31 -4.89
N LEU A 165 -1.69 4.83 -5.93
CA LEU A 165 -0.99 5.64 -6.93
C LEU A 165 -0.55 6.97 -6.30
N PRO A 166 0.76 7.28 -6.21
CA PRO A 166 1.26 8.39 -5.38
C PRO A 166 1.25 9.75 -6.08
N ILE A 167 0.07 10.26 -6.47
CA ILE A 167 -0.07 11.45 -7.32
C ILE A 167 0.54 12.70 -6.67
N LEU A 168 0.03 13.12 -5.51
CA LEU A 168 0.42 14.35 -4.83
C LEU A 168 1.87 14.32 -4.38
N GLU A 169 2.31 13.17 -3.83
CA GLU A 169 3.68 13.03 -3.31
C GLU A 169 4.70 13.04 -4.46
N SER A 170 4.40 12.37 -5.59
CA SER A 170 5.29 12.37 -6.75
C SER A 170 5.38 13.73 -7.44
N LEU A 171 4.26 14.41 -7.67
CA LEU A 171 4.26 15.73 -8.30
C LEU A 171 5.08 16.74 -7.50
N ARG A 172 4.93 16.76 -6.18
CA ARG A 172 5.74 17.61 -5.30
C ARG A 172 7.22 17.22 -5.27
N ALA A 173 7.53 15.93 -5.37
CA ALA A 173 8.91 15.47 -5.44
C ALA A 173 9.57 15.91 -6.76
N LEU A 174 8.85 15.83 -7.89
CA LEU A 174 9.31 16.29 -9.19
C LEU A 174 9.46 17.81 -9.25
N GLU A 175 8.52 18.56 -8.69
CA GLU A 175 8.63 20.03 -8.52
C GLU A 175 9.90 20.41 -7.76
N LYS A 176 10.16 19.74 -6.63
CA LYS A 176 11.36 19.98 -5.84
C LYS A 176 12.64 19.60 -6.59
N HIS A 177 12.59 18.56 -7.42
CA HIS A 177 13.71 18.13 -8.22
C HIS A 177 14.07 19.14 -9.33
N GLY A 178 13.08 19.91 -9.81
CA GLY A 178 13.29 20.98 -10.79
C GLY A 178 13.38 20.51 -12.25
N ASN A 179 13.07 19.24 -12.53
CA ASN A 179 12.97 18.74 -13.91
C ASN A 179 11.55 19.01 -14.44
N GLU A 180 11.40 20.09 -15.19
CA GLU A 180 10.11 20.55 -15.73
C GLU A 180 9.49 19.54 -16.71
N GLU A 181 10.30 18.89 -17.55
CA GLU A 181 9.83 17.88 -18.52
C GLU A 181 9.17 16.70 -17.80
N TRP A 182 9.84 16.15 -16.78
CA TRP A 182 9.29 15.04 -16.01
C TRP A 182 8.03 15.43 -15.23
N LEU A 183 8.02 16.65 -14.67
CA LEU A 183 6.87 17.16 -13.96
C LEU A 183 5.64 17.29 -14.87
N GLU A 184 5.79 17.94 -16.03
CA GLU A 184 4.69 18.11 -16.98
C GLU A 184 4.20 16.77 -17.52
N ARG A 185 5.12 15.83 -17.78
CA ARG A 185 4.75 14.49 -18.21
C ARG A 185 3.95 13.73 -17.15
N ALA A 186 4.39 13.76 -15.89
CA ALA A 186 3.67 13.12 -14.79
C ALA A 186 2.30 13.77 -14.56
N LYS A 187 2.21 15.11 -14.63
CA LYS A 187 0.94 15.85 -14.54
C LYS A 187 -0.03 15.42 -15.61
N GLU A 188 0.39 15.41 -16.88
CA GLU A 188 -0.43 14.99 -18.02
C GLU A 188 -1.07 13.61 -17.75
N LEU A 189 -0.23 12.63 -17.41
CA LEU A 189 -0.64 11.25 -17.16
C LEU A 189 -1.65 11.15 -16.00
N PHE A 190 -1.38 11.81 -14.87
CA PHE A 190 -2.27 11.80 -13.71
C PHE A 190 -3.59 12.53 -13.96
N LEU A 191 -3.56 13.67 -14.67
CA LEU A 191 -4.76 14.44 -15.00
C LEU A 191 -5.66 13.65 -15.95
N THR A 192 -5.09 13.05 -17.02
CA THR A 192 -5.86 12.18 -17.93
C THR A 192 -6.49 11.00 -17.19
N HIS A 193 -5.76 10.38 -16.26
CA HIS A 193 -6.30 9.31 -15.41
C HIS A 193 -7.45 9.81 -14.54
N GLY A 194 -7.28 10.97 -13.89
CA GLY A 194 -8.32 11.62 -13.10
C GLY A 194 -9.59 11.91 -13.90
N GLU A 195 -9.45 12.46 -15.11
CA GLU A 195 -10.59 12.72 -16.02
C GLU A 195 -11.37 11.44 -16.33
N ASN A 196 -10.67 10.33 -16.59
CA ASN A 196 -11.31 9.05 -16.86
C ASN A 196 -12.14 8.55 -15.67
N ILE A 197 -11.61 8.70 -14.44
CA ILE A 197 -12.32 8.30 -13.20
C ILE A 197 -13.52 9.22 -12.97
N ALA A 198 -13.33 10.54 -13.06
CA ALA A 198 -14.39 11.52 -12.86
C ALA A 198 -15.54 11.35 -13.88
N LYS A 199 -15.21 11.10 -15.15
CA LYS A 199 -16.19 10.86 -16.22
C LYS A 199 -17.02 9.60 -15.99
N ARG A 200 -16.41 8.53 -15.46
CA ARG A 200 -17.12 7.29 -15.13
C ARG A 200 -18.03 7.43 -13.92
N GLY A 201 -17.64 8.26 -12.96
CA GLY A 201 -18.38 8.38 -11.70
C GLY A 201 -18.52 7.01 -11.02
N LEU A 202 -19.74 6.69 -10.59
CA LEU A 202 -20.02 5.44 -9.86
C LEU A 202 -20.19 4.19 -10.75
N ASP A 203 -20.00 4.30 -12.07
CA ASP A 203 -20.03 3.16 -13.00
C ASP A 203 -18.67 2.43 -13.02
N TYR A 204 -18.36 1.76 -11.89
CA TYR A 204 -17.09 1.07 -11.69
C TYR A 204 -16.99 -0.18 -12.58
N PRO A 205 -15.93 -0.30 -13.40
CA PRO A 205 -15.68 -1.53 -14.14
C PRO A 205 -15.25 -2.65 -13.20
N SER A 206 -15.68 -3.87 -13.49
CA SER A 206 -15.21 -5.06 -12.78
C SER A 206 -13.74 -5.34 -13.13
N PHE A 207 -12.91 -5.59 -12.11
CA PHE A 207 -11.52 -6.03 -12.26
C PHE A 207 -11.32 -7.39 -11.57
N GLU A 208 -10.62 -7.42 -10.42
CA GLU A 208 -10.41 -8.63 -9.62
C GLU A 208 -11.70 -9.06 -8.89
N VAL A 209 -12.56 -8.09 -8.54
CA VAL A 209 -13.89 -8.29 -7.98
C VAL A 209 -14.88 -7.29 -8.59
N ASN A 210 -16.19 -7.55 -8.45
CA ASN A 210 -17.23 -6.76 -9.10
C ASN A 210 -17.38 -5.36 -8.51
N PHE A 211 -17.55 -5.25 -7.19
CA PHE A 211 -17.67 -3.99 -6.47
C PHE A 211 -17.24 -4.19 -5.02
N GLU A 212 -16.31 -3.36 -4.56
CA GLU A 212 -15.79 -3.45 -3.20
C GLU A 212 -15.16 -2.14 -2.73
N GLN A 213 -14.84 -2.08 -1.44
CA GLN A 213 -14.19 -0.92 -0.85
C GLN A 213 -12.86 -0.57 -1.53
N SER A 214 -12.00 -1.53 -1.89
CA SER A 214 -10.73 -1.21 -2.55
C SER A 214 -10.81 -0.92 -4.05
N ILE A 215 -12.02 -0.81 -4.62
CA ILE A 215 -12.28 -0.18 -5.93
C ILE A 215 -12.71 1.28 -5.75
N VAL A 216 -13.59 1.53 -4.76
CA VAL A 216 -14.09 2.89 -4.46
C VAL A 216 -12.98 3.76 -3.87
N ALA A 217 -12.16 3.23 -2.96
CA ALA A 217 -11.17 4.03 -2.25
C ALA A 217 -10.10 4.64 -3.17
N PRO A 218 -9.52 3.90 -4.14
CA PRO A 218 -8.60 4.48 -5.12
C PRO A 218 -9.19 5.67 -5.89
N ALA A 219 -10.46 5.59 -6.30
CA ALA A 219 -11.11 6.70 -7.00
C ALA A 219 -11.13 7.98 -6.15
N ALA A 220 -11.59 7.87 -4.91
CA ALA A 220 -11.62 8.98 -3.97
C ALA A 220 -10.22 9.55 -3.73
N VAL A 221 -9.23 8.69 -3.44
CA VAL A 221 -7.87 9.13 -3.13
C VAL A 221 -7.21 9.84 -4.31
N MET A 222 -7.28 9.27 -5.52
CA MET A 222 -6.66 9.88 -6.71
C MET A 222 -7.22 11.29 -6.99
N LEU A 223 -8.55 11.45 -6.95
CA LEU A 223 -9.21 12.73 -7.22
C LEU A 223 -8.94 13.76 -6.11
N LEU A 224 -8.94 13.34 -4.84
CA LEU A 224 -8.58 14.21 -3.73
C LEU A 224 -7.10 14.63 -3.76
N GLU A 225 -6.19 13.76 -4.24
CA GLU A 225 -4.80 14.12 -4.48
C GLU A 225 -4.64 15.15 -5.60
N LEU A 226 -5.35 14.97 -6.72
CA LEU A 226 -5.38 15.94 -7.82
C LEU A 226 -5.97 17.29 -7.38
N TRP A 227 -7.04 17.28 -6.58
CA TRP A 227 -7.59 18.50 -5.99
C TRP A 227 -6.55 19.22 -5.13
N ARG A 228 -5.90 18.51 -4.21
CA ARG A 228 -4.87 19.09 -3.33
C ARG A 228 -3.64 19.62 -4.07
N TYR A 229 -3.36 19.07 -5.25
CA TYR A 229 -2.25 19.53 -6.08
C TYR A 229 -2.63 20.74 -6.93
N THR A 230 -3.78 20.70 -7.60
CA THR A 230 -4.20 21.70 -8.58
C THR A 230 -5.00 22.86 -8.00
N GLY A 231 -5.63 22.68 -6.84
CA GLY A 231 -6.60 23.61 -6.27
C GLY A 231 -7.92 23.72 -7.05
N ASN A 232 -8.18 22.81 -8.02
CA ASN A 232 -9.38 22.86 -8.85
C ASN A 232 -10.53 22.05 -8.23
N ASP A 233 -11.63 22.72 -7.89
CA ASP A 233 -12.78 22.13 -7.20
C ASP A 233 -13.52 21.05 -8.00
N LYS A 234 -13.35 20.96 -9.33
CA LYS A 234 -13.92 19.85 -10.11
C LYS A 234 -13.46 18.48 -9.58
N TRP A 235 -12.22 18.41 -9.10
CA TRP A 235 -11.63 17.21 -8.54
C TRP A 235 -12.16 16.93 -7.14
N LEU A 236 -12.46 17.98 -6.37
CA LEU A 236 -13.11 17.86 -5.07
C LEU A 236 -14.53 17.32 -5.25
N ASP A 237 -15.32 17.88 -6.16
CA ASP A 237 -16.71 17.46 -6.40
C ASP A 237 -16.78 15.98 -6.80
N ALA A 238 -15.96 15.57 -7.78
CA ALA A 238 -15.84 14.16 -8.16
C ALA A 238 -15.30 13.28 -7.01
N GLY A 239 -14.30 13.77 -6.26
CA GLY A 239 -13.72 13.07 -5.13
C GLY A 239 -14.70 12.86 -3.98
N LYS A 240 -15.57 13.84 -3.67
CA LYS A 240 -16.59 13.76 -2.62
C LYS A 240 -17.65 12.70 -2.94
N LEU A 241 -18.08 12.61 -4.19
CA LEU A 241 -18.99 11.54 -4.64
C LEU A 241 -18.45 10.14 -4.26
N HIS A 242 -17.18 9.90 -4.51
CA HIS A 242 -16.54 8.63 -4.15
C HIS A 242 -16.25 8.50 -2.66
N LEU A 243 -15.86 9.58 -1.98
CA LEU A 243 -15.63 9.59 -0.53
C LEU A 243 -16.92 9.24 0.22
N ASP A 244 -18.05 9.84 -0.13
CA ASP A 244 -19.34 9.57 0.50
C ASP A 244 -19.73 8.11 0.29
N THR A 245 -19.56 7.60 -0.94
CA THR A 245 -19.76 6.18 -1.26
C THR A 245 -18.83 5.27 -0.44
N LEU A 246 -17.57 5.65 -0.28
CA LEU A 246 -16.55 4.90 0.44
C LEU A 246 -16.89 4.74 1.93
N LEU A 247 -17.45 5.79 2.54
CA LEU A 247 -17.80 5.80 3.96
C LEU A 247 -19.02 4.91 4.26
N LEU A 248 -19.84 4.56 3.27
CA LEU A 248 -20.95 3.60 3.44
C LEU A 248 -20.49 2.18 3.76
N PHE A 249 -19.23 1.81 3.46
CA PHE A 249 -18.67 0.51 3.81
C PHE A 249 -18.38 0.35 5.31
N ALA A 250 -18.42 1.43 6.09
CA ALA A 250 -17.94 1.46 7.45
C ALA A 250 -19.07 1.61 8.48
N GLY A 251 -19.07 0.71 9.47
CA GLY A 251 -20.03 0.73 10.56
C GLY A 251 -19.66 1.70 11.68
N LYS A 252 -20.60 1.99 12.60
CA LYS A 252 -20.40 2.88 13.76
C LYS A 252 -20.42 2.16 15.11
N GLN A 253 -20.37 0.82 15.09
CA GLN A 253 -20.40 0.00 16.30
C GLN A 253 -19.27 0.41 17.26
N PRO A 254 -19.49 0.41 18.59
CA PRO A 254 -18.51 0.86 19.57
C PRO A 254 -17.44 -0.21 19.88
N ASP A 255 -16.85 -0.81 18.83
CA ASP A 255 -15.73 -1.75 18.92
C ASP A 255 -14.61 -1.26 18.00
N TYR A 256 -13.37 -1.23 18.48
CA TYR A 256 -12.23 -0.77 17.68
C TYR A 256 -12.01 -1.60 16.41
N ARG A 257 -12.53 -2.83 16.33
CA ARG A 257 -12.48 -3.66 15.12
C ARG A 257 -13.49 -3.22 14.07
N LEU A 258 -14.57 -2.55 14.48
CA LEU A 258 -15.73 -2.25 13.63
C LEU A 258 -15.92 -0.75 13.38
N HIS A 259 -15.62 0.10 14.37
CA HIS A 259 -15.88 1.53 14.31
C HIS A 259 -15.09 2.19 13.19
N ASP A 260 -15.78 2.70 12.18
CA ASP A 260 -15.22 3.26 10.95
C ASP A 260 -14.35 2.29 10.12
N VAL A 261 -14.34 1.01 10.47
CA VAL A 261 -13.59 -0.03 9.73
C VAL A 261 -14.47 -0.56 8.61
N ALA A 262 -13.99 -0.44 7.38
CA ALA A 262 -14.71 -0.92 6.21
C ALA A 262 -14.91 -2.44 6.20
N ILE A 263 -16.11 -2.89 5.82
CA ILE A 263 -16.44 -4.30 5.62
C ILE A 263 -15.54 -4.91 4.53
N ARG A 264 -14.87 -6.01 4.86
CA ARG A 264 -14.12 -6.87 3.95
C ARG A 264 -14.27 -8.33 4.37
N HIS A 265 -14.35 -9.27 3.43
CA HIS A 265 -14.76 -10.64 3.79
C HIS A 265 -14.07 -11.79 3.02
N TRP A 266 -13.02 -11.54 2.23
CA TRP A 266 -12.33 -12.58 1.44
C TRP A 266 -10.82 -12.65 1.66
N ASP A 267 -10.18 -11.60 2.18
CA ASP A 267 -8.71 -11.53 2.25
C ASP A 267 -8.07 -12.68 3.05
N GLY A 268 -8.74 -13.18 4.09
CA GLY A 268 -8.28 -14.36 4.84
C GLY A 268 -8.15 -15.63 4.00
N TYR A 269 -8.90 -15.75 2.91
CA TYR A 269 -8.78 -16.85 1.95
C TYR A 269 -7.55 -16.68 1.07
N TRP A 270 -7.43 -15.52 0.44
CA TRP A 270 -6.40 -15.23 -0.54
C TRP A 270 -5.02 -15.02 0.09
N PHE A 271 -4.94 -14.42 1.27
CA PHE A 271 -3.68 -14.09 1.93
C PHE A 271 -3.42 -14.90 3.19
N GLY A 272 -4.44 -15.38 3.92
CA GLY A 272 -4.27 -16.09 5.20
C GLY A 272 -3.70 -17.52 5.07
N LYS A 273 -3.08 -18.05 6.13
CA LYS A 273 -2.56 -19.43 6.13
C LYS A 273 -3.69 -20.46 6.04
N ASP A 274 -4.76 -20.25 6.79
CA ASP A 274 -5.90 -21.18 6.85
C ASP A 274 -6.88 -21.07 5.68
N ARG A 275 -6.63 -20.13 4.76
CA ARG A 275 -7.49 -19.84 3.61
C ARG A 275 -8.98 -19.75 3.99
N MET A 276 -9.32 -18.78 4.84
CA MET A 276 -10.69 -18.65 5.37
C MET A 276 -11.47 -17.46 4.78
N TRP A 277 -12.66 -17.76 4.27
CA TRP A 277 -13.72 -16.78 3.99
C TRP A 277 -14.34 -16.23 5.29
N GLY A 278 -15.19 -15.21 5.19
CA GLY A 278 -15.88 -14.58 6.33
C GLY A 278 -15.34 -13.20 6.66
N ASP A 279 -15.92 -12.49 7.63
CA ASP A 279 -15.62 -11.07 7.85
C ASP A 279 -14.23 -10.82 8.44
N LYS A 280 -13.54 -9.78 7.94
CA LYS A 280 -12.21 -9.35 8.37
C LYS A 280 -12.27 -7.96 9.00
N PHE A 281 -12.23 -7.92 10.33
CA PHE A 281 -12.33 -6.68 11.11
C PHE A 281 -11.23 -6.58 12.18
N PRO A 282 -10.18 -5.79 11.95
CA PRO A 282 -9.86 -5.11 10.71
C PRO A 282 -9.18 -6.03 9.67
N HIS A 283 -9.30 -5.63 8.41
CA HIS A 283 -8.32 -5.92 7.36
C HIS A 283 -7.57 -4.62 7.02
N TYR A 284 -6.29 -4.70 6.67
CA TYR A 284 -5.45 -3.51 6.53
C TYR A 284 -5.90 -2.57 5.40
N TRP A 285 -6.56 -3.06 4.34
CA TRP A 285 -7.14 -2.18 3.30
C TRP A 285 -8.29 -1.29 3.80
N SER A 286 -8.87 -1.56 4.98
CA SER A 286 -9.81 -0.62 5.62
C SER A 286 -9.18 0.75 5.89
N THR A 287 -7.84 0.82 5.99
CA THR A 287 -7.10 2.07 6.14
C THR A 287 -7.25 3.03 4.96
N LEU A 288 -7.65 2.56 3.77
CA LEU A 288 -7.86 3.43 2.61
C LEU A 288 -8.96 4.47 2.85
N ASN A 289 -9.97 4.16 3.67
CA ASN A 289 -10.97 5.14 4.13
C ASN A 289 -10.30 6.27 4.94
N GLY A 290 -9.38 5.90 5.82
CA GLY A 290 -8.60 6.87 6.59
C GLY A 290 -7.68 7.71 5.71
N ILE A 291 -7.10 7.14 4.65
CA ILE A 291 -6.30 7.89 3.66
C ILE A 291 -7.19 8.90 2.93
N ALA A 292 -8.34 8.49 2.38
CA ALA A 292 -9.24 9.39 1.68
C ALA A 292 -9.71 10.56 2.58
N LEU A 293 -10.14 10.26 3.81
CA LEU A 293 -10.51 11.28 4.81
C LEU A 293 -9.34 12.21 5.15
N HIS A 294 -8.11 11.70 5.22
CA HIS A 294 -6.93 12.52 5.45
C HIS A 294 -6.70 13.51 4.32
N HIS A 295 -6.81 13.08 3.06
CA HIS A 295 -6.68 13.97 1.91
C HIS A 295 -7.81 15.00 1.86
N TYR A 296 -9.06 14.58 2.09
CA TYR A 296 -10.20 15.49 2.19
C TYR A 296 -9.96 16.57 3.26
N GLY A 297 -9.72 16.16 4.51
CA GLY A 297 -9.50 17.09 5.61
C GLY A 297 -8.27 17.98 5.43
N LYS A 298 -7.20 17.50 4.80
CA LYS A 298 -6.00 18.33 4.54
C LYS A 298 -6.15 19.32 3.39
N GLY A 299 -7.10 19.12 2.47
CA GLY A 299 -7.30 20.02 1.35
C GLY A 299 -8.24 21.19 1.65
N LEU A 300 -9.12 21.06 2.65
CA LEU A 300 -10.02 22.13 3.07
C LEU A 300 -9.22 23.29 3.72
N GLN A 301 -9.00 24.35 2.96
CA GLN A 301 -8.46 25.61 3.45
C GLN A 301 -9.66 26.50 3.82
N ASN A 302 -9.85 26.84 5.10
CA ASN A 302 -10.97 27.64 5.66
C ASN A 302 -12.17 26.85 6.20
N ASP A 303 -11.91 25.94 7.13
CA ASP A 303 -12.96 25.21 7.87
C ASP A 303 -13.61 26.07 8.96
N THR A 304 -14.82 26.54 8.67
CA THR A 304 -15.66 27.27 9.64
C THR A 304 -16.63 26.36 10.40
N GLN A 305 -16.77 25.10 9.98
CA GLN A 305 -17.81 24.17 10.46
C GLN A 305 -17.26 22.95 11.21
N GLY A 306 -15.94 22.82 11.35
CA GLY A 306 -15.28 21.70 12.02
C GLY A 306 -15.12 20.45 11.15
N GLU A 307 -15.32 20.55 9.84
CA GLU A 307 -15.19 19.45 8.87
C GLU A 307 -13.76 18.88 8.84
N VAL A 308 -12.74 19.74 8.90
CA VAL A 308 -11.32 19.34 8.92
C VAL A 308 -11.05 18.52 10.17
N ALA A 309 -11.49 19.01 11.33
CA ALA A 309 -11.28 18.33 12.60
C ALA A 309 -12.00 16.97 12.62
N ALA A 310 -13.24 16.90 12.11
CA ALA A 310 -14.00 15.66 12.02
C ALA A 310 -13.35 14.64 11.08
N ALA A 311 -12.98 15.06 9.86
CA ALA A 311 -12.36 14.19 8.88
C ALA A 311 -11.01 13.63 9.37
N LEU A 312 -10.15 14.49 9.95
CA LEU A 312 -8.87 14.06 10.49
C LEU A 312 -9.01 13.19 11.74
N LYS A 313 -10.01 13.43 12.59
CA LYS A 313 -10.33 12.57 13.74
C LYS A 313 -10.76 11.19 13.29
N ALA A 314 -11.68 11.10 12.32
CA ALA A 314 -12.12 9.83 11.74
C ALA A 314 -10.95 9.08 11.06
N ALA A 315 -10.15 9.78 10.25
CA ALA A 315 -8.96 9.22 9.62
C ALA A 315 -8.01 8.60 10.65
N ASN A 316 -7.65 9.35 11.70
CA ASN A 316 -6.78 8.87 12.77
C ASN A 316 -7.39 7.69 13.54
N GLY A 317 -8.71 7.70 13.76
CA GLY A 317 -9.45 6.60 14.38
C GLY A 317 -9.29 5.29 13.60
N ILE A 318 -9.51 5.33 12.28
CA ILE A 318 -9.40 4.17 11.39
C ILE A 318 -7.97 3.58 11.40
N ILE A 319 -6.96 4.45 11.30
CA ILE A 319 -5.55 4.02 11.34
C ILE A 319 -5.23 3.40 12.71
N ARG A 320 -5.68 4.03 13.81
CA ARG A 320 -5.47 3.53 15.17
C ARG A 320 -6.13 2.17 15.39
N ASN A 321 -7.34 1.97 14.88
CA ASN A 321 -8.08 0.72 14.96
C ASN A 321 -7.33 -0.43 14.29
N ASN A 322 -6.66 -0.16 13.17
CA ASN A 322 -5.82 -1.13 12.46
C ASN A 322 -4.52 -1.48 13.19
N LEU A 323 -4.11 -0.73 14.24
CA LEU A 323 -2.96 -1.11 15.07
C LEU A 323 -3.18 -2.44 15.81
N ALA A 324 -4.42 -2.90 15.91
CA ALA A 324 -4.75 -4.22 16.45
C ALA A 324 -4.18 -5.40 15.64
N LEU A 325 -3.71 -5.16 14.41
CA LEU A 325 -3.04 -6.16 13.58
C LEU A 325 -1.57 -6.36 13.95
N PHE A 326 -1.03 -5.61 14.91
CA PHE A 326 0.38 -5.66 15.30
C PHE A 326 0.52 -6.06 16.76
N GLU A 327 1.41 -7.02 17.01
CA GLU A 327 1.72 -7.50 18.35
C GLU A 327 2.90 -6.73 18.96
N ALA A 328 3.03 -6.86 20.28
CA ALA A 328 4.03 -6.18 21.09
C ALA A 328 5.49 -6.51 20.68
N ASP A 329 5.71 -7.74 20.25
CA ASP A 329 7.01 -8.29 19.85
C ASP A 329 7.36 -7.98 18.37
N GLY A 330 6.48 -7.26 17.66
CA GLY A 330 6.68 -6.88 16.26
C GLY A 330 6.08 -7.86 15.25
N ARG A 331 5.46 -8.97 15.69
CA ARG A 331 4.62 -9.80 14.83
C ARG A 331 3.42 -9.03 14.33
N ALA A 332 2.81 -9.51 13.25
CA ALA A 332 1.61 -8.92 12.71
C ALA A 332 0.56 -10.00 12.38
N SER A 333 -0.53 -9.59 11.74
CA SER A 333 -1.47 -10.49 11.09
C SER A 333 -1.96 -9.84 9.80
N CYS A 334 -2.17 -10.63 8.76
CA CYS A 334 -2.72 -10.12 7.50
C CYS A 334 -4.21 -9.75 7.63
N ALA A 335 -4.92 -10.34 8.59
CA ALA A 335 -6.34 -10.09 8.83
C ALA A 335 -6.75 -10.55 10.24
N TYR A 336 -7.78 -9.92 10.80
CA TYR A 336 -8.50 -10.44 11.95
C TYR A 336 -9.83 -11.06 11.50
N ILE A 337 -10.02 -12.36 11.67
CA ILE A 337 -11.31 -13.01 11.38
C ILE A 337 -12.27 -12.73 12.54
N TYR A 338 -13.34 -11.98 12.25
CA TYR A 338 -14.22 -11.43 13.27
C TYR A 338 -15.27 -12.42 13.73
N LEU A 339 -15.94 -13.09 12.78
CA LEU A 339 -16.90 -14.15 13.06
C LEU A 339 -16.34 -15.48 12.57
N PRO A 340 -16.51 -16.56 13.35
CA PRO A 340 -16.15 -17.88 12.91
C PRO A 340 -16.98 -18.29 11.67
N ASP A 341 -16.41 -19.21 10.88
CA ASP A 341 -17.04 -19.81 9.71
C ASP A 341 -18.53 -20.12 9.92
N LEU A 342 -19.36 -19.91 8.88
CA LEU A 342 -20.71 -20.47 8.75
C LEU A 342 -20.77 -21.99 9.00
N ARG A 343 -19.62 -22.68 9.02
CA ARG A 343 -19.42 -24.11 9.36
C ARG A 343 -18.94 -24.40 10.80
N GLN A 344 -19.18 -23.52 11.77
CA GLN A 344 -19.07 -23.80 13.23
C GLN A 344 -17.67 -24.11 13.82
N ARG A 345 -16.57 -23.49 13.34
CA ARG A 345 -15.27 -23.58 14.06
C ARG A 345 -15.11 -22.43 15.05
N PRO A 346 -14.83 -22.63 16.35
CA PRO A 346 -14.72 -21.54 17.33
C PRO A 346 -13.65 -20.50 16.97
N SER A 347 -13.97 -19.20 17.11
CA SER A 347 -13.08 -18.08 16.71
C SER A 347 -11.74 -18.02 17.47
N TRP A 348 -11.68 -18.55 18.69
CA TRP A 348 -10.47 -18.53 19.51
C TRP A 348 -9.43 -19.60 19.11
N GLU A 349 -9.85 -20.71 18.48
CA GLU A 349 -8.93 -21.70 17.90
C GLU A 349 -8.32 -21.18 16.59
N LEU A 350 -9.12 -20.48 15.79
CA LEU A 350 -8.76 -19.88 14.51
C LEU A 350 -7.78 -18.71 14.64
N GLN A 351 -7.81 -18.00 15.78
CA GLN A 351 -6.87 -16.93 16.08
C GLN A 351 -5.42 -17.39 16.26
N ARG A 352 -5.15 -18.69 16.47
CA ARG A 352 -3.77 -19.20 16.56
C ARG A 352 -3.15 -19.45 15.19
N SER A 353 -3.97 -19.64 14.15
CA SER A 353 -3.53 -20.11 12.83
C SER A 353 -3.44 -19.01 11.76
N LEU A 354 -4.03 -17.83 12.04
CA LEU A 354 -3.96 -16.64 11.17
C LEU A 354 -2.85 -15.65 11.54
N ARG A 355 -2.11 -15.89 12.61
CA ARG A 355 -0.97 -15.06 13.04
C ARG A 355 0.11 -15.16 11.95
N LYS A 356 0.46 -14.05 11.30
CA LYS A 356 1.48 -13.98 10.23
C LYS A 356 2.65 -13.05 10.52
#